data_AF-A0A925AJC3-F1
#
_entry.id   AF-A0A925AJC3-F1
#
_cell.length_a   1.000
_cell.length_b   1.000
_cell.length_c   1.000
_cell.angle_alpha   90.00
_cell.angle_beta   90.00
_cell.angle_gamma   90.00
#
_symmetry.space_group_name_H-M   'P 1'
#
loop_
_entity.id
_entity.type
_entity.pdbx_description
1 polymer ?
#
loop_
_entity_poly.entity_id
_entity_poly.type
_entity_poly.pdbx_seq_one_letter_code
_entity_poly.pdbx_strand_id
1 'polypeptide(L)'
;MQSIALSIFSLLLLSFAAQAQAPQAFKYQAVVRNAAGQLLANQNVGLKIELLGPDTLYSEVHSVTTNAFGLVNLNIGKGTPVSGNFSQITWGQQPIFVVISLDASGGTNYQYMGGSELLSVPYALYAANAGGGGGLPANAQTGDIVYYDGTAWQGLPAGAAGTVLTMGTDGKPIWQALSQLDSLIKMTMTNGDVIYAYPSDNSNNSTGAEWGGYGTDITGLANITNTATANMDFNGEANTALIVTQTPNPNGTLYAAKLCAELVAYGFDDWYLPAAGELNEMYKKLGPVANGGSGQITTGDYWSSSEFGHDWAWHQIFTDGVQSHYVKNYHFRCRCVRR
;
A
#
# COMPACT_ATOMS: atom_id res chain seq x y z
N MET A 1 -21.35 0.26 32.41
CA MET A 1 -19.87 0.19 32.47
C MET A 1 -19.36 -1.17 32.95
N GLN A 2 -19.91 -1.77 34.02
CA GLN A 2 -19.50 -3.11 34.50
C GLN A 2 -19.68 -4.23 33.46
N SER A 3 -20.75 -4.20 32.67
CA SER A 3 -21.02 -5.19 31.61
C SER A 3 -19.99 -5.14 30.46
N ILE A 4 -19.51 -3.96 30.09
CA ILE A 4 -18.49 -3.79 29.04
C ILE A 4 -17.12 -4.29 29.53
N ALA A 5 -16.77 -4.00 30.79
CA ALA A 5 -15.51 -4.47 31.38
C ALA A 5 -15.44 -6.01 31.49
N LEU A 6 -16.56 -6.66 31.84
CA LEU A 6 -16.64 -8.12 31.92
C LEU A 6 -16.50 -8.78 30.55
N SER A 7 -17.12 -8.21 29.51
CA SER A 7 -16.98 -8.69 28.13
C SER A 7 -15.54 -8.58 27.61
N ILE A 8 -14.84 -7.48 27.88
CA ILE A 8 -13.44 -7.28 27.48
C ILE A 8 -12.52 -8.28 28.20
N PHE A 9 -12.73 -8.52 29.50
CA PHE A 9 -11.94 -9.48 30.27
C PHE A 9 -12.15 -10.94 29.81
N SER A 10 -13.38 -11.32 29.47
CA SER A 10 -13.68 -12.63 28.89
C SER A 10 -13.04 -12.82 27.51
N LEU A 11 -13.05 -11.79 26.66
CA LEU A 11 -12.36 -11.81 25.35
C LEU A 11 -10.84 -11.95 25.48
N LEU A 12 -10.22 -11.31 26.47
CA LEU A 12 -8.79 -11.50 26.77
C LEU A 12 -8.47 -12.93 27.23
N LEU A 13 -9.27 -13.51 28.11
CA LEU A 13 -9.06 -14.89 28.59
C LEU A 13 -9.19 -15.95 27.50
N LEU A 14 -10.08 -15.74 26.51
CA LEU A 14 -10.23 -16.63 25.35
C LEU A 14 -9.00 -16.60 24.41
N SER A 15 -8.27 -15.48 24.35
CA SER A 15 -7.07 -15.36 23.50
C SER A 15 -5.86 -16.16 24.02
N PHE A 16 -5.79 -16.43 25.33
CA PHE A 16 -4.70 -17.23 25.93
C PHE A 16 -4.94 -18.75 25.85
N ALA A 17 -6.17 -19.19 25.62
CA ALA A 17 -6.52 -20.62 25.59
C ALA A 17 -6.29 -21.29 24.22
N ALA A 18 -5.96 -20.53 23.18
CA ALA A 18 -5.75 -21.06 21.82
C ALA A 18 -4.29 -21.54 21.62
N GLN A 19 -3.91 -22.65 22.26
CA GLN A 19 -2.67 -23.36 21.93
C GLN A 19 -2.94 -24.32 20.75
N ALA A 20 -2.83 -23.82 19.53
CA ALA A 20 -2.95 -24.63 18.30
C ALA A 20 -1.63 -25.34 17.95
N GLN A 21 -0.98 -26.00 18.91
CA GLN A 21 0.23 -26.76 18.60
C GLN A 21 -0.15 -28.01 17.82
N ALA A 22 0.43 -28.16 16.62
CA ALA A 22 0.29 -29.38 15.84
C ALA A 22 0.70 -30.58 16.71
N PRO A 23 -0.03 -31.71 16.64
CA PRO A 23 0.32 -32.90 17.41
C PRO A 23 1.79 -33.28 17.19
N GLN A 24 2.56 -33.38 18.28
CA GLN A 24 3.97 -33.76 18.28
C GLN A 24 4.13 -35.27 18.07
N ALA A 25 3.58 -35.80 16.97
CA ALA A 25 3.67 -37.20 16.58
C ALA A 25 3.22 -37.43 15.13
N PHE A 26 3.64 -38.54 14.52
CA PHE A 26 3.12 -39.03 13.25
C PHE A 26 2.78 -40.53 13.29
N LYS A 27 1.92 -40.98 12.37
CA LYS A 27 1.43 -42.36 12.33
C LYS A 27 2.45 -43.30 11.69
N TYR A 28 2.59 -44.50 12.26
CA TYR A 28 3.35 -45.60 11.69
C TYR A 28 2.58 -46.92 11.83
N GLN A 29 2.56 -47.72 10.77
CA GLN A 29 1.91 -49.03 10.75
C GLN A 29 2.86 -50.05 10.15
N ALA A 30 2.94 -51.23 10.78
CA ALA A 30 3.79 -52.31 10.30
C ALA A 30 3.16 -53.67 10.60
N VAL A 31 3.60 -54.69 9.85
CA VAL A 31 3.29 -56.10 10.10
C VAL A 31 4.55 -56.76 10.64
N VAL A 32 4.44 -57.35 11.83
CA VAL A 32 5.56 -57.95 12.55
C VAL A 32 5.65 -59.44 12.26
N ARG A 33 6.86 -59.89 11.91
CA ARG A 33 7.19 -61.27 11.59
C ARG A 33 8.39 -61.75 12.40
N ASN A 34 8.48 -63.05 12.64
CA ASN A 34 9.68 -63.66 13.22
C ASN A 34 10.76 -63.91 12.14
N ALA A 35 11.93 -64.43 12.57
CA ALA A 35 13.04 -64.75 11.68
C ALA A 35 12.71 -65.82 10.61
N ALA A 36 11.69 -66.65 10.83
CA ALA A 36 11.18 -67.61 9.86
C ALA A 36 10.13 -67.01 8.90
N GLY A 37 9.85 -65.70 9.00
CA GLY A 37 8.85 -64.99 8.18
C GLY A 37 7.39 -65.19 8.62
N GLN A 38 7.15 -65.91 9.71
CA GLN A 38 5.81 -66.15 10.24
C GLN A 38 5.29 -64.92 10.98
N LEU A 39 3.98 -64.65 10.88
CA LEU A 39 3.33 -63.55 11.59
C LEU A 39 3.40 -63.77 13.10
N LEU A 40 3.79 -62.74 13.84
CA LEU A 40 3.63 -62.72 15.29
C LEU A 40 2.22 -62.22 15.61
N ALA A 41 1.22 -63.10 15.66
CA ALA A 41 -0.18 -62.72 15.85
C ALA A 41 -0.58 -62.67 17.33
N ASN A 42 -1.34 -61.64 17.74
CA ASN A 42 -1.84 -61.47 19.12
C ASN A 42 -0.74 -61.58 20.19
N GLN A 43 0.46 -61.08 19.87
CA GLN A 43 1.65 -61.22 20.69
C GLN A 43 2.19 -59.85 21.10
N ASN A 44 2.62 -59.73 22.35
CA ASN A 44 3.32 -58.54 22.82
C ASN A 44 4.72 -58.47 22.21
N VAL A 45 5.07 -57.33 21.63
CA VAL A 45 6.37 -57.07 21.01
C VAL A 45 6.90 -55.71 21.47
N GLY A 46 8.23 -55.58 21.52
CA GLY A 46 8.93 -54.35 21.82
C GLY A 46 9.41 -53.71 20.53
N LEU A 47 9.14 -52.43 20.33
CA LEU A 47 9.64 -51.68 19.18
C LEU A 47 10.45 -50.48 19.67
N LYS A 48 11.68 -50.36 19.19
CA LYS A 48 12.52 -49.17 19.39
C LYS A 48 12.54 -48.38 18.10
N ILE A 49 12.22 -47.10 18.20
CA ILE A 49 12.22 -46.14 17.09
C ILE A 49 13.36 -45.16 17.31
N GLU A 50 14.13 -44.90 16.27
CA GLU A 50 15.22 -43.92 16.27
C GLU A 50 15.05 -42.97 15.09
N LEU A 51 15.15 -41.67 15.35
CA LEU A 51 15.19 -40.63 14.34
C LEU A 51 16.62 -40.11 14.25
N LEU A 52 17.24 -40.27 13.09
CA LEU A 52 18.66 -40.01 12.87
C LEU A 52 18.86 -38.90 11.84
N GLY A 53 19.70 -37.92 12.18
CA GLY A 53 20.36 -37.03 11.22
C GLY A 53 21.81 -37.47 11.07
N PRO A 54 22.80 -36.55 11.15
CA PRO A 54 24.20 -36.92 11.35
C PRO A 54 24.42 -37.71 12.65
N ASP A 55 23.70 -37.33 13.71
CA ASP A 55 23.66 -37.98 15.01
C ASP A 55 22.21 -38.42 15.35
N THR A 56 22.03 -39.19 16.42
CA THR A 56 20.71 -39.53 16.96
C THR A 56 20.00 -38.29 17.47
N LEU A 57 18.91 -37.89 16.80
CA LEU A 57 18.09 -36.74 17.18
C LEU A 57 17.09 -37.10 18.28
N TYR A 58 16.51 -38.30 18.20
CA TYR A 58 15.51 -38.79 19.14
C TYR A 58 15.39 -40.32 19.11
N SER A 59 15.11 -40.92 20.26
CA SER A 59 14.74 -42.34 20.36
C SER A 59 13.62 -42.57 21.36
N GLU A 60 12.73 -43.49 21.05
CA GLU A 60 11.64 -43.94 21.93
C GLU A 60 11.42 -45.44 21.82
N VAL A 61 10.76 -46.01 22.82
CA VAL A 61 10.33 -47.41 22.84
C VAL A 61 8.81 -47.53 23.00
N HIS A 62 8.26 -48.56 22.37
CA HIS A 62 6.86 -48.95 22.43
C HIS A 62 6.76 -50.42 22.83
N SER A 63 5.84 -50.74 23.74
CA SER A 63 5.41 -52.11 24.02
C SER A 63 3.98 -52.25 23.54
N VAL A 64 3.76 -53.04 22.48
CA VAL A 64 2.46 -53.14 21.81
C VAL A 64 2.11 -54.60 21.52
N THR A 65 0.82 -54.90 21.52
CA THR A 65 0.31 -56.21 21.11
C THR A 65 -0.11 -56.16 19.64
N THR A 66 0.42 -57.06 18.83
CA THR A 66 0.02 -57.23 17.43
C THR A 66 -1.41 -57.75 17.33
N ASN A 67 -2.11 -57.51 16.22
CA ASN A 67 -3.42 -58.14 15.98
C ASN A 67 -3.28 -59.56 15.38
N ALA A 68 -4.40 -60.19 15.00
CA ALA A 68 -4.44 -61.52 14.36
C ALA A 68 -3.65 -61.61 13.04
N PHE A 69 -3.35 -60.48 12.40
CA PHE A 69 -2.56 -60.38 11.17
C PHE A 69 -1.12 -59.93 11.43
N GLY A 70 -0.68 -59.87 12.69
CA GLY A 70 0.65 -59.38 13.07
C GLY A 70 0.82 -57.86 12.96
N LEU A 71 -0.27 -57.10 12.77
CA LEU A 71 -0.21 -55.66 12.52
C LEU A 71 -0.15 -54.84 13.82
N VAL A 72 0.66 -53.78 13.81
CA VAL A 72 0.77 -52.77 14.87
C VAL A 72 0.47 -51.38 14.33
N ASN A 73 -0.14 -50.52 15.15
CA ASN A 73 -0.34 -49.10 14.87
C ASN A 73 0.33 -48.28 15.97
N LEU A 74 1.22 -47.38 15.57
CA LEU A 74 2.00 -46.54 16.49
C LEU A 74 1.78 -45.06 16.16
N ASN A 75 1.99 -44.23 17.19
CA ASN A 75 2.20 -42.80 17.04
C ASN A 75 3.65 -42.53 17.42
N ILE A 76 4.53 -42.35 16.43
CA ILE A 76 5.93 -42.02 16.69
C ILE A 76 6.00 -40.62 17.31
N GLY A 77 6.68 -40.47 18.45
CA GLY A 77 6.69 -39.27 19.30
C GLY A 77 5.76 -39.35 20.52
N LYS A 78 5.06 -40.48 20.70
CA LYS A 78 4.21 -40.78 21.88
C LYS A 78 4.63 -42.05 22.61
N GLY A 79 5.77 -42.64 22.26
CA GLY A 79 6.35 -43.75 23.01
C GLY A 79 7.02 -43.27 24.30
N THR A 80 7.67 -44.19 25.00
CA THR A 80 8.51 -43.83 26.15
C THR A 80 9.85 -43.32 25.63
N PRO A 81 10.20 -42.03 25.84
CA PRO A 81 11.45 -41.48 25.34
C PRO A 81 12.66 -42.16 25.99
N VAL A 82 13.67 -42.49 25.19
CA VAL A 82 14.97 -43.02 25.65
C VAL A 82 16.04 -41.93 25.56
N SER A 83 16.04 -41.13 24.50
CA SER A 83 16.96 -40.02 24.31
C SER A 83 16.36 -38.93 23.41
N GLY A 84 16.86 -37.70 23.57
CA GLY A 84 16.40 -36.53 22.81
C GLY A 84 15.01 -36.04 23.24
N ASN A 85 14.54 -34.99 22.56
CA ASN A 85 13.19 -34.43 22.75
C ASN A 85 12.53 -34.23 21.38
N PHE A 86 11.42 -34.93 21.15
CA PHE A 86 10.69 -34.90 19.87
C PHE A 86 10.29 -33.48 19.45
N SER A 87 9.90 -32.63 20.40
CA SER A 87 9.44 -31.27 20.09
C SER A 87 10.57 -30.29 19.75
N GLN A 88 11.82 -30.71 19.93
CA GLN A 88 13.01 -29.91 19.62
C GLN A 88 13.68 -30.36 18.31
N ILE A 89 13.10 -31.34 17.60
CA ILE A 89 13.60 -31.77 16.30
C ILE A 89 13.35 -30.66 15.27
N THR A 90 14.43 -30.18 14.66
CA THR A 90 14.35 -29.22 13.56
C THR A 90 14.13 -29.95 12.23
N TRP A 91 12.87 -30.02 11.80
CA TRP A 91 12.45 -30.68 10.55
C TRP A 91 12.86 -29.86 9.31
N GLY A 92 13.14 -30.53 8.19
CA GLY A 92 13.30 -29.91 6.86
C GLY A 92 14.65 -29.25 6.57
N GLN A 93 15.56 -29.17 7.55
CA GLN A 93 16.91 -28.62 7.34
C GLN A 93 17.90 -29.63 6.74
N GLN A 94 17.66 -30.92 6.98
CA GLN A 94 18.50 -32.03 6.53
C GLN A 94 17.66 -33.31 6.41
N PRO A 95 18.12 -34.32 5.66
CA PRO A 95 17.51 -35.65 5.66
C PRO A 95 17.44 -36.24 7.07
N ILE A 96 16.28 -36.79 7.43
CA ILE A 96 16.08 -37.52 8.69
C ILE A 96 15.65 -38.94 8.36
N PHE A 97 16.30 -39.92 8.96
CA PHE A 97 15.98 -41.34 8.80
C PHE A 97 15.20 -41.85 9.99
N VAL A 98 14.17 -42.65 9.74
CA VAL A 98 13.50 -43.45 10.76
C VAL A 98 14.07 -44.85 10.74
N VAL A 99 14.60 -45.28 11.88
CA VAL A 99 15.14 -46.62 12.12
C VAL A 99 14.24 -47.38 13.07
N ILE A 100 13.94 -48.63 12.71
CA ILE A 100 13.05 -49.51 13.48
C ILE A 100 13.86 -50.70 13.96
N SER A 101 13.76 -50.99 15.25
CA SER A 101 14.29 -52.22 15.85
C SER A 101 13.20 -52.95 16.64
N LEU A 102 13.24 -54.28 16.64
CA LEU A 102 12.21 -55.18 17.19
C LEU A 102 12.80 -56.10 18.25
N ASP A 103 12.10 -56.23 19.37
CA ASP A 103 12.17 -57.38 20.26
C ASP A 103 10.87 -58.19 20.13
N ALA A 104 10.95 -59.34 19.47
CA ALA A 104 9.81 -60.21 19.21
C ALA A 104 9.19 -60.81 20.50
N SER A 105 9.92 -60.80 21.61
CA SER A 105 9.45 -61.30 22.91
C SER A 105 8.84 -60.22 23.80
N GLY A 106 8.84 -58.95 23.36
CA GLY A 106 8.33 -57.84 24.15
C GLY A 106 9.32 -57.27 25.17
N GLY A 107 10.57 -57.72 25.15
CA GLY A 107 11.64 -57.24 26.03
C GLY A 107 12.38 -56.02 25.51
N THR A 108 13.66 -55.90 25.88
CA THR A 108 14.55 -54.79 25.51
C THR A 108 15.74 -55.22 24.64
N ASN A 109 15.75 -56.45 24.13
CA ASN A 109 16.82 -56.97 23.27
C ASN A 109 16.48 -56.72 21.79
N TYR A 110 16.54 -55.45 21.40
CA TYR A 110 16.12 -54.99 20.09
C TYR A 110 17.08 -55.40 18.97
N GLN A 111 16.53 -55.99 17.90
CA GLN A 111 17.23 -56.28 16.65
C GLN A 111 16.86 -55.27 15.57
N TYR A 112 17.83 -54.80 14.81
CA TYR A 112 17.61 -53.84 13.71
C TYR A 112 16.77 -54.46 12.58
N MET A 113 15.65 -53.81 12.22
CA MET A 113 14.73 -54.28 11.18
C MET A 113 14.81 -53.46 9.89
N GLY A 114 15.44 -52.29 9.92
CA GLY A 114 15.58 -51.42 8.75
C GLY A 114 15.57 -49.94 9.10
N GLY A 115 15.98 -49.12 8.13
CA GLY A 115 15.99 -47.68 8.20
C GLY A 115 15.62 -47.08 6.84
N SER A 116 14.82 -46.01 6.85
CA SER A 116 14.40 -45.31 5.65
C SER A 116 14.33 -43.80 5.89
N GLU A 117 14.60 -43.01 4.86
CA GLU A 117 14.44 -41.55 4.93
C GLU A 117 12.96 -41.19 5.10
N LEU A 118 12.68 -40.23 5.99
CA LEU A 118 11.35 -39.63 6.14
C LEU A 118 11.13 -38.60 5.03
N LEU A 119 10.30 -38.97 4.07
CA LEU A 119 9.84 -38.05 3.03
C LEU A 119 8.61 -37.25 3.51
N SER A 120 8.44 -36.06 2.95
CA SER A 120 7.26 -35.23 3.21
C SER A 120 5.98 -35.90 2.70
N VAL A 121 4.93 -35.90 3.51
CA VAL A 121 3.57 -36.27 3.07
C VAL A 121 2.90 -35.12 2.32
N PRO A 122 1.87 -35.36 1.47
CA PRO A 122 1.26 -34.30 0.66
C PRO A 122 0.78 -33.07 1.44
N TYR A 123 0.21 -33.25 2.63
CA TYR A 123 -0.22 -32.11 3.47
C TYR A 123 0.97 -31.31 4.03
N ALA A 124 2.05 -31.98 4.41
CA ALA A 124 3.28 -31.32 4.86
C ALA A 124 3.97 -30.59 3.70
N LEU A 125 3.95 -31.17 2.50
CA LEU A 125 4.45 -30.53 1.28
C LEU A 125 3.60 -29.31 0.89
N TYR A 126 2.28 -29.41 0.97
CA TYR A 126 1.37 -28.28 0.78
C TYR A 126 1.61 -27.19 1.82
N ALA A 127 1.78 -27.55 3.09
CA ALA A 127 2.10 -26.60 4.17
C ALA A 127 3.48 -25.96 4.00
N ALA A 128 4.48 -26.67 3.47
CA ALA A 128 5.79 -26.11 3.14
C ALA A 128 5.69 -25.11 1.96
N ASN A 129 4.88 -25.43 0.95
CA ASN A 129 4.62 -24.52 -0.17
C ASN A 129 3.75 -23.32 0.21
N ALA A 130 2.88 -23.47 1.21
CA ALA A 130 2.03 -22.39 1.72
C ALA A 130 2.70 -21.56 2.82
N GLY A 131 3.61 -22.17 3.61
CA GLY A 131 4.34 -21.55 4.71
C GLY A 131 5.73 -21.03 4.34
N GLY A 132 6.29 -21.50 3.23
CA GLY A 132 7.50 -20.98 2.61
C GLY A 132 7.17 -19.76 1.75
N GLY A 133 6.87 -18.64 2.40
CA GLY A 133 6.76 -17.31 1.79
C GLY A 133 5.67 -17.23 0.73
N GLY A 134 4.43 -16.91 1.15
CA GLY A 134 3.34 -16.55 0.25
C GLY A 134 3.64 -15.28 -0.55
N GLY A 135 4.53 -15.39 -1.53
CA GLY A 135 4.94 -14.35 -2.46
C GLY A 135 5.86 -13.27 -1.91
N LEU A 136 6.22 -13.27 -0.62
CA LEU A 136 7.06 -12.20 -0.07
C LEU A 136 8.48 -12.23 -0.68
N PRO A 137 9.09 -11.06 -0.94
CA PRO A 137 10.43 -10.98 -1.53
C PRO A 137 11.49 -11.68 -0.66
N ALA A 138 12.28 -12.57 -1.26
CA ALA A 138 13.26 -13.40 -0.56
C ALA A 138 14.42 -12.62 0.11
N ASN A 139 14.62 -11.34 -0.24
CA ASN A 139 15.79 -10.53 0.15
C ASN A 139 15.40 -9.26 0.93
N ALA A 140 14.34 -9.31 1.74
CA ALA A 140 13.90 -8.15 2.52
C ALA A 140 15.00 -7.69 3.50
N GLN A 141 15.28 -6.38 3.52
CA GLN A 141 16.16 -5.72 4.47
C GLN A 141 15.36 -5.00 5.56
N THR A 142 16.03 -4.68 6.68
CA THR A 142 15.42 -3.88 7.75
C THR A 142 14.97 -2.52 7.21
N GLY A 143 13.68 -2.23 7.33
CA GLY A 143 13.08 -0.98 6.89
C GLY A 143 12.43 -1.02 5.51
N ASP A 144 12.55 -2.12 4.78
CA ASP A 144 11.82 -2.31 3.52
C ASP A 144 10.31 -2.32 3.75
N ILE A 145 9.59 -1.82 2.76
CA ILE A 145 8.13 -1.87 2.67
C ILE A 145 7.76 -2.94 1.66
N VAL A 146 6.60 -3.58 1.85
CA VAL A 146 6.08 -4.57 0.90
C VAL A 146 4.76 -4.08 0.31
N TYR A 147 4.57 -4.26 -1.00
CA TYR A 147 3.32 -3.93 -1.68
C TYR A 147 2.93 -5.01 -2.69
N TYR A 148 1.65 -5.10 -3.04
CA TYR A 148 1.17 -6.03 -4.07
C TYR A 148 1.00 -5.27 -5.39
N ASP A 149 1.59 -5.78 -6.47
CA ASP A 149 1.55 -5.13 -7.79
C ASP A 149 0.40 -5.60 -8.69
N GLY A 150 -0.49 -6.45 -8.17
CA GLY A 150 -1.56 -7.11 -8.93
C GLY A 150 -1.22 -8.53 -9.37
N THR A 151 0.05 -8.94 -9.26
CA THR A 151 0.53 -10.28 -9.64
C THR A 151 1.32 -10.95 -8.52
N ALA A 152 2.21 -10.21 -7.87
CA ALA A 152 3.09 -10.69 -6.82
C ALA A 152 3.32 -9.62 -5.74
N TRP A 153 3.83 -10.05 -4.58
CA TRP A 153 4.34 -9.10 -3.59
C TRP A 153 5.73 -8.63 -4.00
N GLN A 154 5.93 -7.32 -3.96
CA GLN A 154 7.17 -6.65 -4.32
C GLN A 154 7.76 -5.97 -3.09
N GLY A 155 9.09 -5.94 -3.03
CA GLY A 155 9.82 -5.18 -2.02
C GLY A 155 10.08 -3.77 -2.52
N LEU A 156 9.83 -2.78 -1.68
CA LEU A 156 10.25 -1.40 -1.86
C LEU A 156 11.32 -1.10 -0.81
N PRO A 157 12.57 -0.79 -1.22
CA PRO A 157 13.63 -0.49 -0.27
C PRO A 157 13.26 0.64 0.69
N ALA A 158 13.84 0.63 1.89
CA ALA A 158 13.68 1.71 2.86
C ALA A 158 13.92 3.10 2.23
N GLY A 159 13.05 4.06 2.56
CA GLY A 159 13.19 5.43 2.09
C GLY A 159 14.42 6.13 2.64
N ALA A 160 15.00 7.04 1.87
CA ALA A 160 16.08 7.90 2.34
C ALA A 160 15.52 9.13 3.08
N ALA A 161 16.32 9.71 3.98
CA ALA A 161 15.97 10.99 4.62
C ALA A 161 15.66 12.06 3.55
N GLY A 162 14.58 12.80 3.73
CA GLY A 162 14.11 13.80 2.75
C GLY A 162 13.29 13.22 1.59
N THR A 163 12.89 11.95 1.66
CA THR A 163 11.89 11.36 0.75
C THR A 163 10.59 11.07 1.48
N VAL A 164 9.48 11.07 0.74
CA VAL A 164 8.16 10.65 1.22
C VAL A 164 7.55 9.63 0.26
N LEU A 165 6.72 8.76 0.81
CA LEU A 165 6.06 7.72 0.04
C LEU A 165 4.83 8.31 -0.64
N THR A 166 4.73 8.12 -1.96
CA THR A 166 3.63 8.61 -2.79
C THR A 166 3.16 7.50 -3.73
N MET A 167 2.03 7.72 -4.41
CA MET A 167 1.56 6.82 -5.46
C MET A 167 2.06 7.30 -6.83
N GLY A 168 2.72 6.42 -7.57
CA GLY A 168 3.08 6.63 -8.96
C GLY A 168 1.86 6.66 -9.87
N THR A 169 2.04 7.16 -11.09
CA THR A 169 0.99 7.20 -12.13
C THR A 169 0.53 5.81 -12.58
N ASP A 170 1.31 4.77 -12.29
CA ASP A 170 0.98 3.36 -12.46
C ASP A 170 0.21 2.76 -11.27
N GLY A 171 -0.14 3.57 -10.28
CA GLY A 171 -0.85 3.13 -9.07
C GLY A 171 0.01 2.34 -8.10
N LYS A 172 1.35 2.39 -8.21
CA LYS A 172 2.29 1.70 -7.32
C LYS A 172 2.98 2.67 -6.36
N PRO A 173 3.31 2.26 -5.12
CA PRO A 173 4.00 3.12 -4.18
C PRO A 173 5.44 3.39 -4.63
N ILE A 174 5.86 4.66 -4.58
CA ILE A 174 7.20 5.12 -4.93
C ILE A 174 7.71 6.14 -3.91
N TRP A 175 9.03 6.18 -3.69
CA TRP A 175 9.66 7.26 -2.95
C TRP A 175 9.86 8.47 -3.86
N GLN A 176 9.39 9.63 -3.41
CA GLN A 176 9.64 10.91 -4.07
C GLN A 176 10.43 11.83 -3.14
N ALA A 177 11.32 12.64 -3.72
CA ALA A 177 12.04 13.66 -2.97
C ALA A 177 11.07 14.75 -2.51
N LEU A 178 11.20 15.20 -1.26
CA LEU A 178 10.34 16.25 -0.69
C LEU A 178 10.37 17.54 -1.53
N SER A 179 11.51 17.85 -2.16
CA SER A 179 11.67 18.99 -3.08
C SER A 179 10.82 18.92 -4.35
N GLN A 180 10.35 17.74 -4.76
CA GLN A 180 9.42 17.59 -5.89
C GLN A 180 7.96 17.79 -5.48
N LEU A 181 7.65 17.68 -4.18
CA LEU A 181 6.34 18.02 -3.61
C LEU A 181 6.29 19.48 -3.13
N ASP A 182 7.45 20.10 -2.92
CA ASP A 182 7.64 21.52 -2.63
C ASP A 182 7.66 22.40 -3.90
N SER A 183 7.13 21.91 -5.03
CA SER A 183 7.14 22.64 -6.31
C SER A 183 6.06 23.73 -6.41
N LEU A 184 5.24 23.92 -5.38
CA LEU A 184 4.24 24.98 -5.38
C LEU A 184 4.90 26.34 -5.17
N ILE A 185 4.50 27.32 -5.96
CA ILE A 185 5.09 28.65 -5.92
C ILE A 185 4.36 29.48 -4.85
N LYS A 186 4.95 29.59 -3.66
CA LYS A 186 4.40 30.37 -2.54
C LYS A 186 4.50 31.87 -2.79
N MET A 187 3.41 32.61 -2.60
CA MET A 187 3.37 34.06 -2.78
C MET A 187 2.54 34.75 -1.69
N THR A 188 3.11 35.78 -1.07
CA THR A 188 2.38 36.71 -0.19
C THR A 188 1.80 37.88 -0.97
N MET A 189 0.48 38.05 -0.92
CA MET A 189 -0.27 39.14 -1.53
C MET A 189 -0.09 40.46 -0.77
N THR A 190 -0.44 41.57 -1.41
CA THR A 190 -0.40 42.90 -0.78
C THR A 190 -1.44 43.08 0.32
N ASN A 191 -2.54 42.31 0.30
CA ASN A 191 -3.52 42.25 1.38
C ASN A 191 -3.07 41.38 2.58
N GLY A 192 -1.91 40.72 2.50
CA GLY A 192 -1.36 39.86 3.54
C GLY A 192 -1.62 38.36 3.34
N ASP A 193 -2.49 37.98 2.42
CA ASP A 193 -2.81 36.58 2.16
C ASP A 193 -1.61 35.83 1.58
N VAL A 194 -1.56 34.52 1.84
CA VAL A 194 -0.57 33.63 1.23
C VAL A 194 -1.32 32.68 0.30
N ILE A 195 -0.88 32.62 -0.95
CA ILE A 195 -1.37 31.62 -1.91
C ILE A 195 -0.21 30.79 -2.44
N TYR A 196 -0.54 29.61 -2.94
CA TYR A 196 0.35 28.67 -3.60
C TYR A 196 -0.10 28.50 -5.04
N ALA A 197 0.73 28.91 -6.00
CA ALA A 197 0.45 28.72 -7.42
C ALA A 197 0.95 27.37 -7.93
N TYR A 198 0.18 26.80 -8.86
CA TYR A 198 0.59 25.64 -9.63
C TYR A 198 1.87 25.97 -10.44
N PRO A 199 2.86 25.06 -10.52
CA PRO A 199 4.16 25.37 -11.14
C PRO A 199 4.12 25.56 -12.65
N SER A 200 3.10 25.05 -13.34
CA SER A 200 2.90 25.16 -14.78
C SER A 200 1.51 25.69 -15.11
N ASP A 201 1.26 25.98 -16.39
CA ASP A 201 -0.09 26.35 -16.84
C ASP A 201 -1.01 25.13 -16.80
N ASN A 202 -2.23 25.33 -16.32
CA ASN A 202 -3.21 24.26 -16.15
C ASN A 202 -4.10 24.10 -17.38
N SER A 203 -4.28 25.17 -18.16
CA SER A 203 -4.85 25.12 -19.51
C SER A 203 -3.83 24.56 -20.52
N ASN A 204 -4.30 23.89 -21.58
CA ASN A 204 -3.41 23.38 -22.61
C ASN A 204 -2.55 24.52 -23.24
N ASN A 205 -1.27 24.24 -23.47
CA ASN A 205 -0.29 25.28 -23.87
C ASN A 205 -0.49 25.78 -25.34
N SER A 206 -1.51 25.29 -26.04
CA SER A 206 -1.72 25.54 -27.48
C SER A 206 -3.05 26.20 -27.83
N THR A 207 -4.09 26.08 -27.00
CA THR A 207 -5.40 26.69 -27.29
C THR A 207 -5.95 27.54 -26.15
N GLY A 208 -5.56 27.33 -24.88
CA GLY A 208 -6.16 28.01 -23.73
C GLY A 208 -7.52 27.41 -23.36
N ALA A 209 -8.25 28.08 -22.47
CA ALA A 209 -9.62 27.76 -22.06
C ALA A 209 -10.51 29.01 -22.12
N GLU A 210 -11.78 28.83 -22.42
CA GLU A 210 -12.79 29.89 -22.25
C GLU A 210 -12.91 30.26 -20.76
N TRP A 211 -13.34 31.48 -20.46
CA TRP A 211 -13.61 31.90 -19.08
C TRP A 211 -14.75 31.09 -18.47
N GLY A 212 -15.78 30.80 -19.29
CA GLY A 212 -17.05 30.19 -18.90
C GLY A 212 -18.20 31.20 -19.01
N GLY A 213 -19.46 30.78 -19.05
CA GLY A 213 -20.60 31.67 -18.85
C GLY A 213 -20.74 32.82 -19.86
N TYR A 214 -20.29 32.65 -21.11
CA TYR A 214 -20.51 33.65 -22.16
C TYR A 214 -22.01 33.90 -22.35
N GLY A 215 -22.41 35.17 -22.40
CA GLY A 215 -23.82 35.53 -22.43
C GLY A 215 -24.54 35.36 -21.10
N THR A 216 -23.83 35.37 -19.97
CA THR A 216 -24.41 35.23 -18.63
C THR A 216 -23.64 36.08 -17.62
N ASP A 217 -24.35 36.91 -16.87
CA ASP A 217 -23.82 37.63 -15.71
C ASP A 217 -23.90 36.70 -14.48
N ILE A 218 -22.78 36.48 -13.79
CA ILE A 218 -22.74 35.55 -12.66
C ILE A 218 -23.39 36.19 -11.43
N THR A 219 -24.49 35.61 -10.96
CA THR A 219 -25.25 36.17 -9.84
C THR A 219 -24.42 36.14 -8.56
N GLY A 220 -24.30 37.29 -7.90
CA GLY A 220 -23.53 37.42 -6.65
C GLY A 220 -22.03 37.63 -6.86
N LEU A 221 -21.54 37.64 -8.11
CA LEU A 221 -20.21 38.10 -8.45
C LEU A 221 -20.28 39.59 -8.83
N ALA A 222 -19.36 40.39 -8.30
CA ALA A 222 -19.37 41.82 -8.56
C ALA A 222 -18.72 42.13 -9.92
N ASN A 223 -19.42 42.87 -10.76
CA ASN A 223 -18.86 43.39 -12.02
C ASN A 223 -17.84 44.49 -11.75
N ILE A 224 -16.57 44.17 -11.96
CA ILE A 224 -15.45 45.09 -11.78
C ILE A 224 -15.23 45.85 -13.08
N THR A 225 -15.51 47.16 -13.08
CA THR A 225 -15.51 47.97 -14.31
C THR A 225 -14.24 48.81 -14.51
N ASN A 226 -13.28 48.75 -13.59
CA ASN A 226 -12.03 49.51 -13.70
C ASN A 226 -10.83 48.74 -13.11
N THR A 227 -9.64 49.03 -13.63
CA THR A 227 -8.39 48.35 -13.28
C THR A 227 -7.96 48.57 -11.83
N ALA A 228 -8.30 49.72 -11.21
CA ALA A 228 -7.92 49.98 -9.82
C ALA A 228 -8.66 49.03 -8.85
N THR A 229 -9.95 48.80 -9.08
CA THR A 229 -10.73 47.82 -8.32
C THR A 229 -10.33 46.38 -8.66
N ALA A 230 -10.03 46.08 -9.93
CA ALA A 230 -9.57 44.76 -10.35
C ALA A 230 -8.26 44.35 -9.67
N ASN A 231 -7.29 45.26 -9.57
CA ASN A 231 -6.03 45.06 -8.85
C ASN A 231 -6.20 44.81 -7.34
N MET A 232 -7.38 45.09 -6.78
CA MET A 232 -7.69 44.89 -5.37
C MET A 232 -8.64 43.70 -5.13
N ASP A 233 -9.01 42.97 -6.18
CA ASP A 233 -9.82 41.76 -6.04
C ASP A 233 -8.93 40.55 -5.75
N PHE A 234 -8.98 40.10 -4.50
CA PHE A 234 -8.29 38.90 -4.02
C PHE A 234 -9.28 37.79 -3.65
N ASN A 235 -10.49 37.76 -4.24
CA ASN A 235 -11.52 36.78 -3.87
C ASN A 235 -11.59 35.58 -4.82
N GLY A 236 -10.46 35.15 -5.39
CA GLY A 236 -10.45 34.17 -6.49
C GLY A 236 -11.16 32.86 -6.16
N GLU A 237 -11.05 32.40 -4.91
CA GLU A 237 -11.71 31.20 -4.39
C GLU A 237 -13.24 31.32 -4.44
N ALA A 238 -13.79 32.40 -3.86
CA ALA A 238 -15.23 32.66 -3.83
C ALA A 238 -15.77 32.92 -5.25
N ASN A 239 -15.03 33.67 -6.05
CA ASN A 239 -15.38 33.94 -7.45
C ASN A 239 -15.47 32.63 -8.24
N THR A 240 -14.46 31.77 -8.13
CA THR A 240 -14.41 30.47 -8.81
C THR A 240 -15.61 29.59 -8.43
N ALA A 241 -15.96 29.53 -7.14
CA ALA A 241 -17.11 28.76 -6.67
C ALA A 241 -18.44 29.25 -7.29
N LEU A 242 -18.64 30.58 -7.40
CA LEU A 242 -19.83 31.15 -8.03
C LEU A 242 -19.88 30.87 -9.54
N ILE A 243 -18.74 31.01 -10.24
CA ILE A 243 -18.67 30.73 -11.68
C ILE A 243 -19.00 29.26 -11.95
N VAL A 244 -18.42 28.34 -11.17
CA VAL A 244 -18.59 26.89 -11.36
C VAL A 244 -20.03 26.45 -11.13
N THR A 245 -20.71 27.03 -10.14
CA THR A 245 -22.09 26.70 -9.82
C THR A 245 -23.10 27.23 -10.84
N GLN A 246 -22.80 28.33 -11.52
CA GLN A 246 -23.76 29.03 -12.37
C GLN A 246 -23.51 28.86 -13.88
N THR A 247 -22.33 28.38 -14.28
CA THR A 247 -21.99 28.18 -15.69
C THR A 247 -22.37 26.77 -16.17
N PRO A 248 -23.35 26.61 -17.08
CA PRO A 248 -23.69 25.31 -17.65
C PRO A 248 -22.53 24.74 -18.47
N ASN A 249 -22.27 23.44 -18.34
CA ASN A 249 -21.28 22.71 -19.14
C ASN A 249 -21.94 21.57 -19.93
N PRO A 250 -22.74 21.88 -20.96
CA PRO A 250 -23.53 20.87 -21.67
C PRO A 250 -22.69 19.85 -22.45
N ASN A 251 -21.42 20.17 -22.76
CA ASN A 251 -20.55 19.32 -23.60
C ASN A 251 -19.35 18.72 -22.86
N GLY A 252 -19.25 18.91 -21.54
CA GLY A 252 -18.11 18.44 -20.74
C GLY A 252 -16.80 19.21 -20.99
N THR A 253 -16.81 20.32 -21.72
CA THR A 253 -15.65 21.19 -21.94
C THR A 253 -15.28 21.92 -20.65
N LEU A 254 -14.06 21.76 -20.16
CA LEU A 254 -13.58 22.49 -18.99
C LEU A 254 -13.24 23.94 -19.36
N TYR A 255 -13.97 24.90 -18.78
CA TYR A 255 -13.61 26.32 -18.80
C TYR A 255 -12.67 26.65 -17.63
N ALA A 256 -12.01 27.81 -17.67
CA ALA A 256 -10.90 28.17 -16.79
C ALA A 256 -11.18 27.95 -15.29
N ALA A 257 -12.31 28.46 -14.79
CA ALA A 257 -12.68 28.31 -13.38
C ALA A 257 -12.93 26.84 -12.99
N LYS A 258 -13.63 26.08 -13.84
CA LYS A 258 -13.90 24.65 -13.60
C LYS A 258 -12.64 23.80 -13.67
N LEU A 259 -11.72 24.12 -14.57
CA LEU A 259 -10.43 23.46 -14.68
C LEU A 259 -9.66 23.52 -13.36
N CYS A 260 -9.64 24.69 -12.72
CA CYS A 260 -9.02 24.83 -11.41
C CYS A 260 -9.83 24.17 -10.30
N ALA A 261 -11.16 24.31 -10.28
CA ALA A 261 -11.99 23.74 -9.22
C ALA A 261 -12.05 22.20 -9.20
N GLU A 262 -11.83 21.53 -10.33
CA GLU A 262 -11.78 20.07 -10.43
C GLU A 262 -10.35 19.50 -10.33
N LEU A 263 -9.34 20.37 -10.17
CA LEU A 263 -7.95 19.95 -10.07
C LEU A 263 -7.70 19.23 -8.74
N VAL A 264 -7.25 17.98 -8.80
CA VAL A 264 -6.72 17.23 -7.66
C VAL A 264 -5.25 16.97 -7.91
N ALA A 265 -4.39 17.71 -7.22
CA ALA A 265 -2.95 17.66 -7.43
C ALA A 265 -2.19 17.98 -6.13
N TYR A 266 -1.00 17.39 -5.99
CA TYR A 266 -0.15 17.55 -4.81
C TYR A 266 -0.83 17.18 -3.47
N GLY A 267 -1.87 16.33 -3.52
CA GLY A 267 -2.66 15.95 -2.34
C GLY A 267 -3.72 16.97 -1.93
N PHE A 268 -4.01 17.97 -2.76
CA PHE A 268 -4.98 19.02 -2.52
C PHE A 268 -6.07 19.05 -3.59
N ASP A 269 -7.28 19.44 -3.19
CA ASP A 269 -8.51 19.52 -4.01
C ASP A 269 -9.23 20.89 -3.87
N ASP A 270 -8.55 21.89 -3.29
CA ASP A 270 -9.04 23.24 -2.99
C ASP A 270 -8.47 24.31 -3.95
N TRP A 271 -8.20 23.91 -5.20
CA TRP A 271 -7.63 24.78 -6.22
C TRP A 271 -8.69 25.71 -6.82
N TYR A 272 -8.28 26.94 -7.16
CA TYR A 272 -9.16 27.95 -7.74
C TYR A 272 -8.47 28.82 -8.80
N LEU A 273 -9.27 29.50 -9.62
CA LEU A 273 -8.79 30.46 -10.61
C LEU A 273 -8.52 31.81 -9.90
N PRO A 274 -7.29 32.35 -9.93
CA PRO A 274 -6.96 33.59 -9.21
C PRO A 274 -7.83 34.76 -9.68
N ALA A 275 -8.23 35.62 -8.74
CA ALA A 275 -8.84 36.91 -9.06
C ALA A 275 -7.83 37.88 -9.68
N ALA A 276 -8.30 38.98 -10.25
CA ALA A 276 -7.45 39.93 -10.98
C ALA A 276 -6.32 40.53 -10.11
N GLY A 277 -6.55 40.75 -8.81
CA GLY A 277 -5.53 41.20 -7.87
C GLY A 277 -4.48 40.12 -7.58
N GLU A 278 -4.92 38.88 -7.34
CA GLU A 278 -4.01 37.73 -7.16
C GLU A 278 -3.14 37.52 -8.41
N LEU A 279 -3.74 37.62 -9.60
CA LEU A 279 -3.05 37.45 -10.87
C LEU A 279 -2.05 38.59 -11.17
N ASN A 280 -2.36 39.82 -10.75
CA ASN A 280 -1.43 40.95 -10.85
C ASN A 280 -0.20 40.76 -9.93
N GLU A 281 -0.40 40.29 -8.70
CA GLU A 281 0.72 39.95 -7.81
C GLU A 281 1.55 38.78 -8.34
N MET A 282 0.90 37.79 -8.97
CA MET A 282 1.59 36.74 -9.71
C MET A 282 2.46 37.30 -10.84
N TYR A 283 1.97 38.27 -11.61
CA TYR A 283 2.77 38.93 -12.64
C TYR A 283 4.02 39.60 -12.07
N LYS A 284 3.87 40.40 -11.01
CA LYS A 284 5.00 41.10 -10.37
C LYS A 284 6.08 40.14 -9.88
N LYS A 285 5.69 38.94 -9.42
CA LYS A 285 6.63 37.96 -8.85
C LYS A 285 7.18 36.97 -9.88
N LEU A 286 6.33 36.47 -10.76
CA LEU A 286 6.62 35.35 -11.64
C LEU A 286 6.81 35.75 -13.10
N GLY A 287 6.40 36.97 -13.47
CA GLY A 287 6.50 37.52 -14.80
C GLY A 287 7.94 37.67 -15.30
N PRO A 288 8.14 38.29 -16.47
CA PRO A 288 9.44 38.40 -17.11
C PRO A 288 10.49 39.03 -16.20
N VAL A 289 11.71 38.49 -16.23
CA VAL A 289 12.86 39.02 -15.46
C VAL A 289 13.14 40.47 -15.83
N ALA A 290 12.92 40.85 -17.10
CA ALA A 290 13.04 42.24 -17.57
C ALA A 290 12.11 43.22 -16.81
N ASN A 291 11.03 42.72 -16.22
CA ASN A 291 10.03 43.50 -15.50
C ASN A 291 10.06 43.23 -13.98
N GLY A 292 11.15 42.63 -13.46
CA GLY A 292 11.36 42.40 -12.03
C GLY A 292 10.81 41.10 -11.46
N GLY A 293 10.25 40.22 -12.29
CA GLY A 293 9.79 38.89 -11.89
C GLY A 293 10.85 37.79 -11.98
N SER A 294 10.48 36.55 -11.65
CA SER A 294 11.38 35.38 -11.68
C SER A 294 11.48 34.70 -13.04
N GLY A 295 10.64 35.05 -14.01
CA GLY A 295 10.55 34.40 -15.33
C GLY A 295 9.99 32.97 -15.28
N GLN A 296 9.23 32.62 -14.24
CA GLN A 296 8.71 31.25 -14.02
C GLN A 296 7.32 31.02 -14.63
N ILE A 297 6.72 32.03 -15.27
CA ILE A 297 5.45 31.92 -15.97
C ILE A 297 5.65 32.14 -17.47
N THR A 298 4.91 31.37 -18.26
CA THR A 298 4.92 31.48 -19.73
C THR A 298 4.28 32.81 -20.13
N THR A 299 4.89 33.53 -21.06
CA THR A 299 4.34 34.80 -21.55
C THR A 299 3.03 34.57 -22.33
N GLY A 300 2.05 35.45 -22.15
CA GLY A 300 0.74 35.38 -22.79
C GLY A 300 -0.38 35.86 -21.90
N ASP A 301 -1.61 35.69 -22.35
CA ASP A 301 -2.83 36.10 -21.63
C ASP A 301 -3.32 35.02 -20.68
N TYR A 302 -3.67 35.43 -19.45
CA TYR A 302 -4.20 34.55 -18.42
C TYR A 302 -5.54 35.06 -17.91
N TRP A 303 -6.54 34.19 -17.87
CA TRP A 303 -7.81 34.50 -17.25
C TRP A 303 -7.65 34.71 -15.74
N SER A 304 -8.35 35.70 -15.22
CA SER A 304 -8.67 35.81 -13.79
C SER A 304 -10.12 35.36 -13.54
N SER A 305 -10.51 35.11 -12.30
CA SER A 305 -11.91 34.86 -11.93
C SER A 305 -12.74 36.13 -11.72
N SER A 306 -12.18 37.31 -11.95
CA SER A 306 -12.90 38.58 -11.82
C SER A 306 -13.75 38.87 -13.06
N GLU A 307 -15.04 39.11 -12.86
CA GLU A 307 -15.99 39.44 -13.92
C GLU A 307 -15.99 40.95 -14.21
N PHE A 308 -16.08 41.32 -15.49
CA PHE A 308 -16.28 42.72 -15.90
C PHE A 308 -17.75 43.01 -16.19
N GLY A 309 -18.44 42.03 -16.78
CA GLY A 309 -19.86 42.10 -17.10
C GLY A 309 -20.37 40.82 -17.75
N HIS A 310 -21.63 40.87 -18.16
CA HIS A 310 -22.36 39.82 -18.86
C HIS A 310 -21.52 39.02 -19.88
N ASP A 311 -20.79 39.70 -20.78
CA ASP A 311 -20.00 39.05 -21.84
C ASP A 311 -18.49 39.08 -21.63
N TRP A 312 -18.00 39.79 -20.60
CA TRP A 312 -16.60 40.16 -20.46
C TRP A 312 -16.03 39.78 -19.10
N ALA A 313 -14.78 39.32 -19.10
CA ALA A 313 -14.04 38.98 -17.89
C ALA A 313 -12.62 39.56 -17.93
N TRP A 314 -12.00 39.69 -16.76
CA TRP A 314 -10.64 40.21 -16.64
C TRP A 314 -9.57 39.17 -16.96
N HIS A 315 -8.55 39.60 -17.69
CA HIS A 315 -7.33 38.84 -17.96
C HIS A 315 -6.08 39.69 -17.69
N GLN A 316 -4.95 39.02 -17.53
CA GLN A 316 -3.64 39.63 -17.33
C GLN A 316 -2.69 39.20 -18.45
N ILE A 317 -2.01 40.17 -19.06
CA ILE A 317 -0.97 39.93 -20.06
C ILE A 317 0.36 39.77 -19.33
N PHE A 318 0.95 38.57 -19.40
CA PHE A 318 2.24 38.27 -18.77
C PHE A 318 3.46 38.67 -19.61
N THR A 319 3.26 39.27 -20.78
CA THR A 319 4.33 39.87 -21.59
C THR A 319 4.77 41.23 -21.05
N ASP A 320 3.81 42.08 -20.65
CA ASP A 320 4.04 43.48 -20.28
C ASP A 320 3.32 43.92 -18.99
N GLY A 321 2.45 43.09 -18.42
CA GLY A 321 1.76 43.38 -17.18
C GLY A 321 0.47 44.16 -17.34
N VAL A 322 -0.03 44.34 -18.56
CA VAL A 322 -1.31 45.02 -18.78
C VAL A 322 -2.45 44.13 -18.28
N GLN A 323 -3.35 44.73 -17.51
CA GLN A 323 -4.59 44.11 -17.07
C GLN A 323 -5.76 44.72 -17.86
N SER A 324 -6.56 43.87 -18.51
CA SER A 324 -7.64 44.26 -19.41
C SER A 324 -8.81 43.27 -19.30
N HIS A 325 -9.88 43.51 -20.04
CA HIS A 325 -11.04 42.62 -20.15
C HIS A 325 -11.22 42.15 -21.59
N TYR A 326 -11.76 40.94 -21.75
CA TYR A 326 -12.02 40.34 -23.05
C TYR A 326 -13.27 39.46 -23.01
N VAL A 327 -13.78 39.06 -24.18
CA VAL A 327 -14.99 38.22 -24.29
C VAL A 327 -14.78 36.83 -23.70
N LYS A 328 -15.76 36.36 -22.90
CA LYS A 328 -15.67 35.13 -22.12
C LYS A 328 -15.49 33.85 -22.94
N ASN A 329 -15.89 33.84 -24.22
CA ASN A 329 -15.72 32.72 -25.15
C ASN A 329 -14.35 32.70 -25.85
N TYR A 330 -13.46 33.66 -25.56
CA TYR A 330 -12.09 33.59 -26.04
C TYR A 330 -11.25 32.67 -25.17
N HIS A 331 -10.23 32.07 -25.77
CA HIS A 331 -9.39 31.12 -25.06
C HIS A 331 -8.09 31.77 -24.58
N PHE A 332 -7.91 31.83 -23.27
CA PHE A 332 -6.67 32.28 -22.63
C PHE A 332 -6.14 31.21 -21.68
N ARG A 333 -4.90 31.39 -21.22
CA ARG A 333 -4.29 30.46 -20.27
C ARG A 333 -4.94 30.59 -18.89
N CYS A 334 -4.79 29.57 -18.06
CA CYS A 334 -5.09 29.67 -16.64
C CYS A 334 -3.99 29.00 -15.82
N ARG A 335 -3.67 29.60 -14.67
CA ARG A 335 -2.75 29.05 -13.68
C ARG A 335 -3.47 29.02 -12.35
N CYS A 336 -3.77 27.80 -11.89
CA CYS A 336 -4.55 27.57 -10.69
C CYS A 336 -3.72 27.90 -9.46
N VAL A 337 -4.38 28.38 -8.43
CA VAL A 337 -3.79 28.73 -7.15
C VAL A 337 -4.62 28.12 -6.02
N ARG A 338 -4.06 28.07 -4.81
CA ARG A 338 -4.75 27.64 -3.61
C ARG A 338 -4.27 28.42 -2.38
N ARG A 339 -4.95 28.29 -1.25
CA ARG A 339 -4.59 28.90 0.04
C ARG A 339 -4.04 27.89 1.04
#